data_AF-G3LF85-F1
#
_entry.id   AF-G3LF85-F1
#
_cell.length_a   1.000
_cell.length_b   1.000
_cell.length_c   1.000
_cell.angle_alpha   90.00
_cell.angle_beta   90.00
_cell.angle_gamma   90.00
#
_symmetry.space_group_name_H-M   'P 1'
#
loop_
_entity.id
_entity.type
_entity.pdbx_description
1 polymer ?
#
loop_
_entity_poly.entity_id
_entity_poly.type
_entity_poly.pdbx_seq_one_letter_code
_entity_poly.pdbx_strand_id
1 'polypeptide(L)'
;LSAKPLTINGALLRILGIWLFSVLWTVAPVLGWNRYVPEGNMTACGTDYFSRDIVSVSYIVLYSIWCYFMPLFLIIWSYWYIIKAVAAHEKNMREQAKKMNVASLRSAENQNTSAECKLAK
;
A
#
# COMPACT_ATOMS: atom_id res chain seq x y z
N LEU A 1 4.98 13.01 -10.05
CA LEU A 1 3.78 12.14 -10.09
C LEU A 1 2.84 12.59 -8.98
N SER A 2 1.71 13.21 -9.31
CA SER A 2 0.64 13.43 -8.32
C SER A 2 -0.31 12.23 -8.40
N ALA A 3 -0.40 11.44 -7.33
CA ALA A 3 -1.36 10.35 -7.27
C ALA A 3 -2.77 10.92 -7.14
N LYS A 4 -3.75 10.31 -7.81
CA LYS A 4 -5.16 10.72 -7.69
C LYS A 4 -5.64 10.44 -6.25
N PRO A 5 -6.21 11.43 -5.54
CA PRO A 5 -6.69 11.23 -4.18
C PRO A 5 -7.84 10.22 -4.16
N LEU A 6 -7.95 9.46 -3.07
CA LEU A 6 -9.02 8.49 -2.89
C LEU A 6 -10.35 9.20 -2.62
N THR A 7 -11.33 9.01 -3.50
CA THR A 7 -12.70 9.50 -3.28
C THR A 7 -13.47 8.55 -2.38
N ILE A 8 -14.44 9.07 -1.62
CA ILE A 8 -15.29 8.28 -0.72
C ILE A 8 -16.02 7.17 -1.49
N ASN A 9 -16.61 7.51 -2.64
CA ASN A 9 -17.30 6.52 -3.49
C ASN A 9 -16.35 5.42 -3.98
N GLY A 10 -15.11 5.78 -4.33
CA GLY A 10 -14.09 4.81 -4.72
C GLY A 10 -13.64 3.90 -3.57
N ALA A 11 -13.57 4.43 -2.35
CA ALA A 11 -13.28 3.65 -1.16
C ALA A 11 -14.40 2.65 -0.84
N LEU A 12 -15.66 3.10 -0.85
CA LEU A 12 -16.83 2.25 -0.59
C LEU A 12 -16.92 1.09 -1.59
N LEU A 13 -16.71 1.35 -2.88
CA LEU A 13 -16.73 0.29 -3.90
C LEU A 13 -15.67 -0.79 -3.64
N ARG A 14 -14.47 -0.39 -3.19
CA ARG A 14 -13.39 -1.33 -2.84
C ARG A 14 -13.72 -2.14 -1.59
N ILE A 15 -14.26 -1.49 -0.56
CA ILE A 15 -14.69 -2.16 0.68
C ILE A 15 -15.76 -3.20 0.37
N LEU A 16 -16.75 -2.85 -0.46
CA LEU A 16 -17.79 -3.79 -0.90
C LEU A 16 -17.19 -4.98 -1.67
N GLY A 17 -16.25 -4.73 -2.58
CA GLY A 17 -15.53 -5.79 -3.29
C GLY A 17 -14.79 -6.74 -2.35
N ILE A 18 -14.10 -6.21 -1.33
CA ILE A 18 -13.40 -7.00 -0.32
C ILE A 18 -14.39 -7.83 0.50
N TRP A 19 -15.53 -7.25 0.91
CA TRP A 19 -16.56 -7.97 1.65
C TRP A 19 -17.12 -9.15 0.85
N LEU A 20 -17.50 -8.93 -0.41
CA LEU A 20 -18.02 -9.99 -1.27
C LEU A 20 -16.99 -11.10 -1.50
N PHE A 21 -15.72 -10.73 -1.70
CA PHE A 21 -14.63 -11.68 -1.86
C PHE A 21 -14.41 -12.52 -0.60
N SER A 22 -14.35 -11.88 0.57
CA SER A 22 -14.19 -12.57 1.85
C SER A 22 -15.35 -13.52 2.14
N VAL A 23 -16.59 -13.09 1.91
CA VAL A 23 -17.79 -13.93 2.11
C VAL A 23 -17.79 -15.12 1.15
N LEU A 24 -17.41 -14.93 -0.11
CA LEU A 24 -17.33 -16.02 -1.09
C LEU A 24 -16.42 -17.15 -0.61
N TRP A 25 -15.24 -16.80 -0.08
CA TRP A 25 -14.29 -17.80 0.41
C TRP A 25 -14.73 -18.43 1.74
N THR A 26 -15.30 -17.67 2.67
CA THR A 26 -15.73 -18.22 3.98
C THR A 26 -17.03 -19.02 3.92
N VAL A 27 -17.88 -18.80 2.92
CA VAL A 27 -19.11 -19.58 2.72
C VAL A 27 -18.83 -20.90 1.99
N ALA A 28 -17.74 -21.01 1.24
CA ALA A 28 -17.41 -22.23 0.50
C ALA A 28 -17.33 -23.51 1.37
N PRO A 29 -16.73 -23.50 2.59
CA PRO A 29 -16.79 -24.64 3.51
C PRO A 29 -18.19 -24.95 4.05
N VAL A 30 -19.09 -23.97 4.10
CA VAL A 30 -20.49 -24.19 4.50
C VAL A 30 -21.28 -24.90 3.40
N LEU A 31 -20.91 -24.66 2.13
CA LEU A 31 -21.53 -25.27 0.94
C LEU A 31 -20.91 -26.62 0.55
N GLY A 32 -19.99 -27.16 1.35
CA GLY A 32 -19.40 -28.49 1.17
C GLY A 32 -18.03 -28.51 0.49
N TRP A 33 -17.46 -27.35 0.12
CA TRP A 33 -16.07 -27.27 -0.32
C TRP A 33 -15.16 -27.02 0.89
N ASN A 34 -14.77 -28.12 1.55
CA ASN A 34 -14.19 -28.18 2.91
C ASN A 34 -15.30 -28.18 4.01
N ARG A 35 -14.93 -28.12 5.30
CA ARG A 35 -15.82 -28.15 6.46
C ARG A 35 -15.22 -27.37 7.63
N TYR A 36 -16.06 -26.80 8.48
CA TYR A 36 -15.64 -26.22 9.76
C TYR A 36 -15.68 -27.28 10.86
N VAL A 37 -14.55 -27.49 11.54
CA VAL A 37 -14.38 -28.49 12.60
C VAL A 37 -13.72 -27.87 13.84
N PRO A 38 -13.99 -28.40 15.05
CA PRO A 38 -13.26 -28.01 16.25
C PRO A 38 -11.76 -28.28 16.08
N GLU A 39 -10.94 -27.32 16.49
CA GLU A 39 -9.50 -27.47 16.56
C GLU A 39 -9.10 -28.41 17.72
N GLY A 40 -7.87 -28.91 17.71
CA GLY A 40 -7.42 -29.94 18.67
C GLY A 40 -7.46 -29.56 20.15
N ASN A 41 -7.59 -28.26 20.47
CA ASN A 41 -7.81 -27.77 21.83
C ASN A 41 -9.30 -27.83 22.27
N MET A 42 -10.20 -28.20 21.36
CA MET A 42 -11.65 -28.29 21.54
C MET A 42 -12.33 -26.99 21.99
N THR A 43 -11.65 -25.84 21.90
CA THR A 43 -12.19 -24.52 22.32
C THR A 43 -12.29 -23.52 21.16
N ALA A 44 -11.75 -23.86 19.99
CA ALA A 44 -11.86 -23.07 18.77
C ALA A 44 -12.42 -23.94 17.62
N CYS A 45 -13.00 -23.29 16.61
CA CYS A 45 -13.42 -23.94 15.37
C CYS A 45 -12.66 -23.31 14.19
N GLY A 46 -12.19 -24.15 13.28
CA GLY A 46 -11.43 -23.75 12.10
C GLY A 46 -11.82 -24.57 10.87
N THR A 47 -11.24 -24.25 9.72
CA THR A 47 -11.39 -25.07 8.50
C THR A 47 -10.60 -26.36 8.64
N ASP A 48 -11.11 -27.48 8.13
CA ASP A 48 -10.46 -28.78 8.22
C ASP A 48 -9.21 -28.86 7.33
N TYR A 49 -8.05 -28.74 7.99
CA TYR A 49 -6.71 -28.86 7.41
C TYR A 49 -6.03 -30.21 7.68
N PHE A 50 -6.70 -31.14 8.36
CA PHE A 50 -6.15 -32.45 8.68
C PHE A 50 -6.54 -33.51 7.63
N SER A 51 -7.77 -33.42 7.13
CA SER A 51 -8.26 -34.33 6.10
C SER A 51 -7.48 -34.23 4.80
N ARG A 52 -7.09 -35.38 4.24
CA ARG A 52 -6.33 -35.48 2.98
C ARG A 52 -7.20 -35.63 1.73
N ASP A 53 -8.50 -35.40 1.88
CA ASP A 53 -9.43 -35.40 0.76
C ASP A 53 -9.06 -34.29 -0.24
N ILE A 54 -9.09 -34.62 -1.53
CA ILE A 54 -8.74 -33.67 -2.60
C ILE A 54 -9.61 -32.41 -2.53
N VAL A 55 -10.87 -32.54 -2.14
CA VAL A 55 -11.80 -31.41 -1.95
C VAL A 55 -11.32 -30.48 -0.82
N SER A 56 -10.94 -31.03 0.33
CA SER A 56 -10.47 -30.24 1.47
C SER A 56 -9.12 -29.59 1.20
N VAL A 57 -8.18 -30.34 0.61
CA VAL A 57 -6.83 -29.86 0.27
C VAL A 57 -6.88 -28.78 -0.80
N SER A 58 -7.68 -28.97 -1.86
CA SER A 58 -7.83 -27.97 -2.93
C SER A 58 -8.35 -26.64 -2.40
N TYR A 59 -9.33 -26.66 -1.49
CA TYR A 59 -9.83 -25.45 -0.84
C TYR A 59 -8.72 -24.71 -0.09
N ILE A 60 -7.94 -25.40 0.75
CA ILE A 60 -6.89 -24.77 1.57
C ILE A 60 -5.79 -24.17 0.71
N VAL A 61 -5.35 -24.88 -0.33
CA VAL A 61 -4.30 -24.39 -1.24
C VAL A 61 -4.78 -23.14 -1.97
N LEU A 62 -5.99 -23.16 -2.53
CA LEU A 62 -6.57 -22.02 -3.23
C LEU A 62 -6.81 -20.84 -2.30
N TYR A 63 -7.37 -21.10 -1.12
CA TYR A 63 -7.59 -20.08 -0.09
C TYR A 63 -6.28 -19.41 0.33
N SER A 64 -5.23 -20.19 0.55
CA SER A 64 -3.90 -19.66 0.92
C SER A 64 -3.30 -18.80 -0.20
N ILE A 65 -3.41 -19.23 -1.47
CA ILE A 65 -2.91 -18.44 -2.61
C ILE A 65 -3.64 -17.11 -2.71
N TRP A 66 -4.97 -17.14 -2.67
CA TRP A 66 -5.79 -15.96 -2.94
C TRP A 66 -5.97 -15.02 -1.74
N CYS A 67 -6.11 -15.56 -0.53
CA CYS A 67 -6.36 -14.76 0.67
C CYS A 67 -5.09 -14.41 1.45
N TYR A 68 -3.96 -15.09 1.20
CA TYR A 68 -2.70 -14.82 1.90
C TYR A 68 -1.61 -14.33 0.94
N PHE A 69 -1.21 -15.15 -0.04
CA PHE A 69 -0.07 -14.81 -0.90
C PHE A 69 -0.33 -13.63 -1.84
N MET A 70 -1.52 -13.56 -2.45
CA MET A 70 -1.90 -12.46 -3.35
C MET A 70 -1.91 -11.09 -2.64
N PRO A 71 -2.58 -10.90 -1.48
CA PRO A 71 -2.51 -9.64 -0.75
C PRO A 71 -1.10 -9.35 -0.20
N LEU A 72 -0.36 -10.36 0.26
CA LEU A 72 1.02 -10.18 0.69
C LEU A 72 1.92 -9.63 -0.43
N PHE A 73 1.83 -10.22 -1.63
CA PHE A 73 2.58 -9.77 -2.79
C PHE A 73 2.21 -8.34 -3.18
N LEU A 74 0.91 -8.00 -3.16
CA LEU A 74 0.44 -6.64 -3.43
C LEU A 74 1.02 -5.63 -2.44
N ILE A 75 1.07 -5.98 -1.15
CA ILE A 75 1.68 -5.15 -0.10
C ILE A 75 3.18 -4.96 -0.39
N ILE A 76 3.94 -6.05 -0.58
CA ILE A 76 5.39 -5.99 -0.85
C ILE A 76 5.68 -5.13 -2.09
N TRP A 77 4.93 -5.35 -3.16
CA TRP A 77 5.06 -4.59 -4.41
C TRP A 77 4.77 -3.10 -4.17
N SER A 78 3.68 -2.77 -3.46
CA SER A 78 3.34 -1.38 -3.14
C SER A 78 4.46 -0.69 -2.34
N TYR A 79 4.99 -1.35 -1.30
CA TYR A 79 6.06 -0.81 -0.47
C TYR A 79 7.37 -0.64 -1.23
N TRP A 80 7.71 -1.56 -2.14
CA TRP A 80 8.88 -1.41 -3.01
C TRP A 80 8.82 -0.09 -3.78
N TYR A 81 7.69 0.21 -4.41
CA TYR A 81 7.53 1.45 -5.19
C TYR A 81 7.47 2.70 -4.31
N ILE A 82 6.91 2.60 -3.10
CA ILE A 82 6.94 3.70 -2.13
C ILE A 82 8.38 4.05 -1.77
N ILE A 83 9.22 3.07 -1.44
CA ILE A 83 10.64 3.30 -1.10
C ILE A 83 11.38 3.94 -2.27
N LYS A 84 11.16 3.44 -3.49
CA LYS A 84 11.74 4.06 -4.71
C LYS A 84 11.29 5.51 -4.89
N ALA A 85 10.01 5.81 -4.65
CA ALA A 85 9.47 7.16 -4.77
C ALA A 85 10.04 8.09 -3.68
N VAL A 86 10.20 7.60 -2.45
CA VAL A 86 10.81 8.36 -1.34
C VAL A 86 12.27 8.71 -1.64
N ALA A 87 13.08 7.76 -2.13
CA ALA A 87 14.47 8.02 -2.50
C ALA A 87 14.59 9.08 -3.62
N ALA A 88 13.70 9.04 -4.62
CA ALA A 88 13.65 10.05 -5.66
C ALA A 88 13.18 11.42 -5.14
N HIS A 89 12.19 11.43 -4.25
CA HIS A 89 11.67 12.64 -3.62
C HIS A 89 12.75 13.33 -2.76
N GLU A 90 13.52 12.57 -1.98
CA GLU A 90 14.64 13.08 -1.19
C GLU A 90 15.72 13.73 -2.06
N LYS A 91 16.11 13.09 -3.16
CA LYS A 91 17.08 13.65 -4.11
C LYS A 91 16.57 14.98 -4.70
N ASN A 92 15.31 15.03 -5.13
CA ASN A 92 14.71 16.24 -5.67
C ASN A 92 14.62 17.37 -4.65
N MET A 93 14.27 17.07 -3.39
CA MET A 93 14.27 18.02 -2.28
C MET A 93 15.67 18.59 -2.01
N ARG A 94 16.71 17.74 -2.03
CA ARG A 94 18.10 18.19 -1.86
C ARG A 94 18.56 19.12 -2.99
N GLU A 95 18.14 18.86 -4.22
CA GLU A 95 18.44 19.72 -5.37
C GLU A 95 17.66 21.04 -5.32
N GLN A 96 16.39 21.01 -4.90
CA GLN A 96 15.59 22.20 -4.66
C GLN A 96 16.19 23.09 -3.57
N ALA A 97 16.65 22.51 -2.46
CA ALA A 97 17.34 23.22 -1.39
C ALA A 97 18.62 23.93 -1.89
N LYS A 98 19.41 23.29 -2.77
CA LYS A 98 20.59 23.93 -3.39
C LYS A 98 20.20 25.12 -4.28
N LYS A 99 19.14 24.98 -5.09
CA LYS A 99 18.65 26.07 -5.96
C LYS A 99 18.10 27.24 -5.14
N MET A 100 17.42 26.96 -4.03
CA MET A 100 16.92 27.98 -3.11
C MET A 100 18.07 28.77 -2.46
N ASN A 101 19.13 28.09 -2.02
CA ASN A 101 20.29 28.74 -1.39
C ASN A 101 21.04 29.65 -2.38
N VAL A 102 21.12 29.27 -3.66
CA VAL A 102 21.72 30.12 -4.71
C VAL A 102 20.81 31.30 -5.09
N ALA A 103 19.48 31.10 -5.12
CA ALA A 103 18.54 32.18 -5.42
C ALA A 103 18.50 33.24 -4.31
N SER A 104 18.60 32.85 -3.04
CA SER A 104 18.69 33.79 -1.92
C SER A 104 19.99 34.59 -1.97
N LEU A 105 21.13 33.94 -2.27
CA LEU A 105 22.42 34.63 -2.43
C LEU A 105 22.39 35.66 -3.57
N ARG A 106 21.89 35.29 -4.75
CA ARG A 106 21.75 36.23 -5.89
C ARG A 106 20.79 37.39 -5.61
N SER A 107 19.72 37.13 -4.85
CA SER A 107 18.77 38.18 -4.48
C SER A 107 19.38 39.17 -3.48
N ALA A 108 20.19 38.68 -2.53
CA ALA A 108 20.93 39.53 -1.60
C ALA A 108 22.00 40.36 -2.31
N GLU A 109 22.74 39.80 -3.26
CA GLU A 109 23.76 40.50 -4.04
C GLU A 109 23.13 41.63 -4.87
N ASN A 110 22.04 41.36 -5.60
CA ASN A 110 21.30 42.37 -6.37
C ASN A 110 20.71 43.50 -5.48
N GLN A 111 20.26 43.18 -4.26
CA GLN A 111 19.80 44.19 -3.32
C GLN A 111 20.96 45.08 -2.85
N ASN A 112 22.13 44.51 -2.59
CA ASN A 112 23.30 45.25 -2.14
C ASN A 112 23.84 46.17 -3.24
N THR A 113 23.94 45.70 -4.49
CA THR A 113 24.35 46.53 -5.64
C THR A 113 23.38 47.69 -5.88
N SER A 114 22.06 47.46 -5.70
CA SER A 114 21.04 48.51 -5.81
C SER A 114 21.17 49.56 -4.70
N ALA A 115 21.55 49.16 -3.49
CA ALA A 115 21.82 50.08 -2.38
C ALA A 115 23.08 50.93 -2.63
N GLU A 116 24.16 50.32 -3.13
CA GLU A 116 25.40 51.05 -3.47
C GLU A 116 25.19 52.03 -4.63
N CYS A 117 24.44 51.64 -5.66
CA CYS A 117 24.15 52.51 -6.81
C CYS A 117 23.26 53.71 -6.43
N LYS A 118 22.42 53.57 -5.41
CA LYS A 118 21.65 54.68 -4.83
C LYS A 118 22.49 55.61 -3.95
N LEU A 119 23.58 55.12 -3.38
CA LEU A 119 24.48 55.92 -2.52
C LEU A 119 25.45 56.79 -3.34
N ALA A 120 25.71 56.42 -4.59
CA ALA A 120 26.63 57.11 -5.49
C ALA A 120 26.01 58.24 -6.33
N LYS A 121 24.72 58.57 -6.11
CA LYS A 121 23.99 59.64 -6.82
C LYS A 121 23.54 60.71 -5.84
#